data_AF-A0A835YPU9-F1
#
_entry.id   AF-A0A835YPU9-F1
#
_cell.length_a   1.000
_cell.length_b   1.000
_cell.length_c   1.000
_cell.angle_alpha   90.00
_cell.angle_beta   90.00
_cell.angle_gamma   90.00
#
_symmetry.space_group_name_H-M   'P 1'
#
loop_
_entity.id
_entity.type
_entity.pdbx_description
1 polymer ?
#
loop_
_entity_poly.entity_id
_entity_poly.type
_entity_poly.pdbx_seq_one_letter_code
_entity_poly.pdbx_strand_id
1 'polypeptide(L)'
;MEAELQALITAAAAKMGAPDVLALLSSAPAGGGAKPEKGERRGDRGVEFVVPVLGGLAAEERDALLPQVLRALRPVVDAAFHRLTSPRAAPPVTPVGLLVTLHNFNIAATGVPMKKLTDAVGYCLENKAVFSSHVMREALDTMSKAAAEPGADGKGKRGLPLLFMRTVILAVQGYPELKQYIAVTLLPRLVQQEVWTQPRAWDGFVRIAKIMGTETGATSFIALMLLPAPQLREVLKTHKGIKELLKSYAAGVIKVDPAVKEVLGM
;
A
#
# COMPACT_ATOMS: atom_id res chain seq x y z
N MET A 1 -12.82 -20.22 14.28
CA MET A 1 -12.52 -19.76 12.92
C MET A 1 -13.59 -20.16 11.90
N GLU A 2 -13.75 -21.44 11.51
CA GLU A 2 -14.76 -21.85 10.50
C GLU A 2 -16.22 -21.57 10.97
N ALA A 3 -16.53 -21.87 12.24
CA ALA A 3 -17.85 -21.56 12.82
C ALA A 3 -18.11 -20.06 13.01
N GLU A 4 -17.06 -19.26 13.28
CA GLU A 4 -17.18 -17.80 13.43
C GLU A 4 -17.35 -17.11 12.08
N LEU A 5 -16.63 -17.57 11.05
CA LEU A 5 -16.84 -17.13 9.67
C LEU A 5 -18.27 -17.47 9.25
N GLN A 6 -18.70 -18.73 9.42
CA GLN A 6 -20.06 -19.13 9.04
C GLN A 6 -21.12 -18.31 9.78
N ALA A 7 -20.93 -18.01 11.07
CA ALA A 7 -21.82 -17.15 11.85
C ALA A 7 -21.84 -15.70 11.33
N LEU A 8 -20.68 -15.12 11.03
CA LEU A 8 -20.55 -13.78 10.43
C LEU A 8 -21.25 -13.71 9.06
N ILE A 9 -21.04 -14.69 8.20
CA ILE A 9 -21.66 -14.75 6.87
C ILE A 9 -23.18 -14.93 6.99
N THR A 10 -23.64 -15.80 7.89
CA THR A 10 -25.06 -16.04 8.11
C THR A 10 -25.76 -14.80 8.67
N ALA A 11 -25.15 -14.12 9.64
CA ALA A 11 -25.67 -12.88 10.20
C ALA A 11 -25.73 -11.76 9.15
N ALA A 12 -24.68 -11.61 8.34
CA ALA A 12 -24.62 -10.69 7.22
C ALA A 12 -25.72 -10.94 6.18
N ALA A 13 -25.88 -12.19 5.74
CA ALA A 13 -26.86 -12.58 4.73
C ALA A 13 -28.31 -12.40 5.23
N ALA A 14 -28.57 -12.68 6.52
CA ALA A 14 -29.87 -12.47 7.15
C ALA A 14 -30.24 -10.98 7.24
N LYS A 15 -29.30 -10.13 7.64
CA LYS A 15 -29.50 -8.67 7.77
C LYS A 15 -29.77 -7.99 6.42
N MET A 16 -29.20 -8.52 5.34
CA MET A 16 -29.38 -8.00 3.99
C MET A 16 -30.61 -8.55 3.26
N GLY A 17 -31.37 -9.46 3.87
CA GLY A 17 -32.53 -10.08 3.20
C GLY A 17 -32.14 -10.84 1.93
N ALA A 18 -31.03 -11.58 1.96
CA ALA A 18 -30.50 -12.34 0.82
C ALA A 18 -30.79 -13.86 0.98
N PRO A 19 -32.03 -14.33 0.73
CA PRO A 19 -32.44 -15.71 0.97
C PRO A 19 -31.66 -16.73 0.12
N ASP A 20 -31.24 -16.35 -1.09
CA ASP A 20 -30.47 -17.23 -1.97
C ASP A 20 -29.06 -17.52 -1.41
N VAL A 21 -28.44 -16.53 -0.77
CA VAL A 21 -27.13 -16.68 -0.11
C VAL A 21 -27.28 -17.57 1.13
N LEU A 22 -28.35 -17.38 1.91
CA LEU A 22 -28.67 -18.27 3.04
C LEU A 22 -28.93 -19.72 2.59
N ALA A 23 -29.64 -19.91 1.48
CA ALA A 23 -29.90 -21.23 0.92
C ALA A 23 -28.60 -21.91 0.46
N LEU A 24 -27.73 -21.17 -0.25
CA LEU A 24 -26.41 -21.66 -0.66
C LEU A 24 -25.55 -22.06 0.55
N LEU A 25 -25.52 -21.25 1.60
CA LEU A 25 -24.77 -21.54 2.84
C LEU A 25 -25.33 -22.75 3.60
N SER A 26 -26.64 -22.96 3.56
CA SER A 26 -27.30 -24.12 4.17
C SER A 26 -27.11 -25.42 3.39
N SER A 27 -26.84 -25.34 2.08
CA SER A 27 -26.69 -26.48 1.17
C SER A 27 -25.24 -26.95 0.99
N ALA A 28 -24.26 -26.22 1.54
CA ALA A 28 -22.86 -26.58 1.45
C ALA A 28 -22.62 -27.94 2.15
N PRO A 29 -22.14 -28.98 1.43
CA PRO A 29 -22.04 -30.32 1.99
C PRO A 29 -20.98 -30.36 3.09
N ALA A 30 -21.38 -30.85 4.25
CA ALA A 30 -20.49 -31.23 5.34
C ALA A 30 -19.67 -32.47 4.92
N GLY A 31 -18.58 -32.24 4.18
CA GLY A 31 -17.59 -33.27 3.88
C GLY A 31 -17.86 -34.08 2.60
N GLY A 32 -17.18 -33.70 1.52
CA GLY A 32 -16.91 -34.58 0.37
C GLY A 32 -15.41 -34.67 0.17
N GLY A 33 -14.86 -35.88 0.27
CA GLY A 33 -13.42 -36.15 0.22
C GLY A 33 -12.81 -35.87 -1.14
N ALA A 34 -12.10 -34.75 -1.27
CA ALA A 34 -11.04 -34.57 -2.25
C ALA A 34 -9.72 -34.40 -1.50
N LYS A 35 -8.72 -35.20 -1.88
CA LYS A 35 -7.40 -35.22 -1.27
C LYS A 35 -6.76 -33.83 -1.45
N PRO A 36 -6.28 -33.16 -0.39
CA PRO A 36 -5.77 -31.81 -0.52
C PRO A 36 -4.45 -31.83 -1.29
N GLU A 37 -4.35 -31.03 -2.36
CA GLU A 37 -3.05 -30.60 -2.87
C GLU A 37 -2.33 -29.81 -1.77
N LYS A 38 -1.03 -30.05 -1.62
CA LYS A 38 -0.21 -29.48 -0.54
C LYS A 38 -0.17 -27.96 -0.62
N GLY A 39 -1.02 -27.29 0.15
CA GLY A 39 -1.00 -25.84 0.33
C GLY A 39 -2.32 -25.25 0.82
N GLU A 40 -3.44 -25.94 0.59
CA GLU A 40 -4.78 -25.41 0.88
C GLU A 40 -5.19 -25.74 2.31
N ARG A 41 -5.18 -24.74 3.21
CA ARG A 41 -5.77 -24.92 4.54
C ARG A 41 -7.28 -25.01 4.37
N ARG A 42 -7.85 -26.13 4.82
CA ARG A 42 -9.27 -26.53 4.83
C ARG A 42 -10.29 -25.48 5.33
N GLY A 43 -9.85 -24.34 5.87
CA GLY A 43 -10.68 -23.24 6.38
C GLY A 43 -10.94 -22.08 5.41
N ASP A 44 -10.49 -22.15 4.15
CA ASP A 44 -10.75 -21.13 3.11
C ASP A 44 -12.09 -21.33 2.36
N ARG A 45 -12.83 -22.41 2.67
CA ARG A 45 -14.11 -22.73 2.02
C ARG A 45 -15.20 -21.81 2.54
N GLY A 46 -15.73 -20.95 1.67
CA GLY A 46 -16.92 -20.15 1.91
C GLY A 46 -16.72 -18.64 1.88
N VAL A 47 -15.49 -18.15 1.78
CA VAL A 47 -15.19 -16.72 1.60
C VAL A 47 -15.74 -16.20 0.25
N GLU A 48 -15.84 -17.06 -0.75
CA GLU A 48 -16.47 -16.80 -2.05
C GLU A 48 -17.96 -16.46 -1.92
N PHE A 49 -18.67 -17.03 -0.95
CA PHE A 49 -20.09 -16.72 -0.69
C PHE A 49 -20.29 -15.38 0.02
N VAL A 50 -19.21 -14.78 0.54
CA VAL A 50 -19.23 -13.47 1.19
C VAL A 50 -19.18 -12.36 0.15
N VAL A 51 -18.48 -12.58 -0.96
CA VAL A 51 -18.25 -11.56 -2.00
C VAL A 51 -19.55 -10.88 -2.48
N PRO A 52 -20.67 -11.59 -2.70
CA PRO A 52 -21.93 -10.94 -3.08
C PRO A 52 -22.44 -9.94 -2.04
N VAL A 53 -22.26 -10.21 -0.75
CA VAL A 53 -22.82 -9.42 0.36
C VAL A 53 -21.85 -8.36 0.89
N LEU A 54 -20.54 -8.45 0.62
CA LEU A 54 -19.51 -7.52 1.12
C LEU A 54 -19.87 -6.04 0.98
N GLY A 55 -20.52 -5.65 -0.12
CA GLY A 55 -20.91 -4.27 -0.40
C GLY A 55 -22.00 -3.73 0.54
N GLY A 56 -22.81 -4.57 1.17
CA GLY A 56 -23.88 -4.15 2.09
C GLY A 56 -23.54 -4.24 3.57
N LEU A 57 -22.33 -4.73 3.90
CA LEU A 57 -21.89 -4.87 5.29
C LEU A 57 -21.45 -3.54 5.90
N ALA A 58 -21.59 -3.41 7.22
CA ALA A 58 -21.00 -2.30 7.98
C ALA A 58 -19.47 -2.34 7.92
N ALA A 59 -18.80 -1.23 8.26
CA ALA A 59 -17.35 -1.12 8.17
C ALA A 59 -16.64 -2.17 9.04
N GLU A 60 -17.13 -2.36 10.27
CA GLU A 60 -16.57 -3.30 11.25
C GLU A 60 -16.70 -4.75 10.77
N GLU A 61 -17.83 -5.09 10.16
CA GLU A 61 -18.09 -6.42 9.59
C GLU A 61 -17.14 -6.70 8.42
N ARG A 62 -16.88 -5.70 7.57
CA ARG A 62 -15.91 -5.83 6.46
C ARG A 62 -14.49 -5.98 6.97
N ASP A 63 -14.11 -5.18 7.97
CA ASP A 63 -12.77 -5.24 8.56
C ASP A 63 -12.50 -6.61 9.21
N ALA A 64 -13.53 -7.21 9.83
CA ALA A 64 -13.44 -8.56 10.38
C ALA A 64 -13.29 -9.64 9.30
N LEU A 65 -13.84 -9.43 8.10
CA LEU A 65 -13.80 -10.38 6.98
C LEU A 65 -12.60 -10.19 6.04
N LEU A 66 -12.03 -8.98 5.98
CA LEU A 66 -10.91 -8.64 5.12
C LEU A 66 -9.69 -9.57 5.30
N PRO A 67 -9.28 -10.00 6.52
CA PRO A 67 -8.21 -10.99 6.67
C PRO A 67 -8.46 -12.31 5.93
N GLN A 68 -9.72 -12.72 5.80
CA GLN A 68 -10.10 -13.98 5.18
C GLN A 68 -10.15 -13.83 3.66
N VAL A 69 -10.73 -12.71 3.18
CA VAL A 69 -10.66 -12.31 1.77
C VAL A 69 -9.21 -12.29 1.29
N LEU A 70 -8.30 -11.66 2.03
CA LEU A 70 -6.89 -11.58 1.65
C LEU A 70 -6.17 -12.94 1.58
N ARG A 71 -6.66 -13.97 2.28
CA ARG A 71 -6.08 -15.32 2.21
C ARG A 71 -6.57 -16.10 1.01
N ALA A 72 -7.74 -15.74 0.48
CA ALA A 72 -8.37 -16.40 -0.65
C ALA A 72 -7.51 -16.38 -1.92
N LEU A 73 -7.99 -17.11 -2.93
CA LEU A 73 -7.43 -17.09 -4.27
C LEU A 73 -7.68 -15.75 -4.96
N ARG A 74 -6.81 -15.40 -5.90
CA ARG A 74 -6.87 -14.12 -6.62
C ARG A 74 -8.26 -13.77 -7.17
N PRO A 75 -9.00 -14.67 -7.86
CA PRO A 75 -10.31 -14.31 -8.41
C PRO A 75 -11.31 -13.85 -7.34
N VAL A 76 -11.22 -14.42 -6.13
CA VAL A 76 -12.07 -14.05 -5.00
C VAL A 76 -11.67 -12.68 -4.46
N VAL A 77 -10.37 -12.40 -4.33
CA VAL A 77 -9.85 -11.09 -3.91
C VAL A 77 -10.26 -10.00 -4.91
N ASP A 78 -10.10 -10.25 -6.21
CA ASP A 78 -10.45 -9.31 -7.27
C ASP A 78 -11.96 -9.00 -7.25
N ALA A 79 -12.79 -10.03 -7.14
CA ALA A 79 -14.25 -9.86 -7.04
C ALA A 79 -14.66 -9.13 -5.75
N ALA A 80 -14.00 -9.42 -4.62
CA ALA A 80 -14.22 -8.71 -3.36
C ALA A 80 -13.87 -7.23 -3.46
N PHE A 81 -12.71 -6.89 -4.02
CA PHE A 81 -12.28 -5.50 -4.18
C PHE A 81 -13.19 -4.73 -5.13
N HIS A 82 -13.61 -5.36 -6.23
CA HIS A 82 -14.61 -4.77 -7.12
C HIS A 82 -15.93 -4.51 -6.41
N ARG A 83 -16.39 -5.44 -5.57
CA ARG A 83 -17.61 -5.24 -4.78
C ARG A 83 -17.47 -4.12 -3.76
N LEU A 84 -16.37 -4.09 -3.01
CA LEU A 84 -16.11 -3.09 -1.97
C LEU A 84 -16.02 -1.68 -2.56
N THR A 85 -15.35 -1.55 -3.70
CA THR A 85 -15.16 -0.27 -4.40
C THR A 85 -16.30 0.12 -5.34
N SER A 86 -17.33 -0.71 -5.43
CA SER A 86 -18.53 -0.41 -6.21
C SER A 86 -19.23 0.82 -5.65
N PRO A 87 -19.72 1.75 -6.50
CA PRO A 87 -20.55 2.88 -6.04
C PRO A 87 -21.82 2.45 -5.30
N ARG A 88 -22.23 1.18 -5.44
CA ARG A 88 -23.39 0.58 -4.75
C ARG A 88 -23.07 0.08 -3.34
N ALA A 89 -21.81 0.11 -2.90
CA ALA A 89 -21.44 -0.29 -1.56
C ALA A 89 -21.92 0.74 -0.52
N ALA A 90 -22.53 0.27 0.57
CA ALA A 90 -23.03 1.08 1.68
C ALA A 90 -22.54 0.48 3.01
N PRO A 91 -21.67 1.18 3.77
CA PRO A 91 -21.06 2.47 3.46
C PRO A 91 -20.07 2.39 2.28
N PRO A 92 -19.78 3.48 1.54
CA PRO A 92 -18.85 3.44 0.42
C PRO A 92 -17.41 3.16 0.89
N VAL A 93 -16.74 2.16 0.29
CA VAL A 93 -15.27 2.03 0.41
C VAL A 93 -14.67 2.61 -0.87
N THR A 94 -14.04 3.77 -0.78
CA THR A 94 -13.39 4.35 -1.97
C THR A 94 -12.16 3.52 -2.35
N PRO A 95 -11.76 3.49 -3.64
CA PRO A 95 -10.49 2.87 -4.05
C PRO A 95 -9.28 3.38 -3.26
N VAL A 96 -9.27 4.68 -2.94
CA VAL A 96 -8.26 5.31 -2.08
C VAL A 96 -8.31 4.72 -0.67
N GLY A 97 -9.50 4.65 -0.08
CA GLY A 97 -9.72 4.08 1.25
C GLY A 97 -9.26 2.63 1.33
N LEU A 98 -9.58 1.80 0.33
CA LEU A 98 -9.12 0.41 0.28
C LEU A 98 -7.59 0.31 0.24
N LEU A 99 -6.91 1.10 -0.60
CA LEU A 99 -5.44 1.14 -0.61
C LEU A 99 -4.87 1.53 0.75
N VAL A 100 -5.42 2.56 1.40
CA VAL A 100 -4.99 3.00 2.73
C VAL A 100 -5.22 1.91 3.78
N THR A 101 -6.36 1.21 3.74
CA THR A 101 -6.66 0.08 4.64
C THR A 101 -5.69 -1.07 4.45
N LEU A 102 -5.38 -1.46 3.21
CA LEU A 102 -4.41 -2.51 2.91
C LEU A 102 -3.01 -2.15 3.42
N HIS A 103 -2.58 -0.90 3.32
CA HIS A 103 -1.25 -0.50 3.79
C HIS A 103 -1.15 -0.42 5.32
N ASN A 104 -2.24 -0.08 6.00
CA ASN A 104 -2.29 0.00 7.46
C ASN A 104 -2.71 -1.33 8.11
N PHE A 105 -2.77 -2.41 7.33
CA PHE A 105 -3.27 -3.69 7.79
C PHE A 105 -2.36 -4.29 8.88
N ASN A 106 -2.93 -4.57 10.06
CA ASN A 106 -2.17 -5.10 11.18
C ASN A 106 -1.94 -6.61 11.02
N ILE A 107 -0.81 -6.96 10.42
CA ILE A 107 -0.41 -8.36 10.18
C ILE A 107 -0.19 -9.12 11.48
N ALA A 108 0.32 -8.48 12.53
CA ALA A 108 0.59 -9.14 13.80
C ALA A 108 -0.71 -9.57 14.49
N ALA A 109 -1.74 -8.72 14.46
CA ALA A 109 -3.05 -9.02 15.04
C ALA A 109 -3.85 -10.03 14.20
N THR A 110 -3.73 -9.98 12.87
CA THR A 110 -4.58 -10.77 11.96
C THR A 110 -3.95 -12.09 11.51
N GLY A 111 -2.63 -12.23 11.58
CA GLY A 111 -1.88 -13.39 11.09
C GLY A 111 -1.94 -13.57 9.57
N VAL A 112 -2.27 -12.53 8.80
CA VAL A 112 -2.27 -12.59 7.33
C VAL A 112 -0.82 -12.58 6.82
N PRO A 113 -0.39 -13.53 5.97
CA PRO A 113 0.98 -13.52 5.46
C PRO A 113 1.31 -12.23 4.68
N MET A 114 2.50 -11.67 4.90
CA MET A 114 2.97 -10.46 4.20
C MET A 114 2.85 -10.56 2.68
N LYS A 115 3.10 -11.76 2.14
CA LYS A 115 2.99 -12.03 0.70
C LYS A 115 1.56 -11.78 0.20
N LYS A 116 0.53 -12.25 0.92
CA LYS A 116 -0.87 -12.05 0.54
C LYS A 116 -1.24 -10.56 0.53
N LEU A 117 -0.73 -9.78 1.49
CA LEU A 117 -0.94 -8.34 1.50
C LEU A 117 -0.22 -7.64 0.34
N THR A 118 1.00 -8.08 0.04
CA THR A 118 1.78 -7.58 -1.11
C THR A 118 1.08 -7.88 -2.43
N ASP A 119 0.55 -9.08 -2.59
CA ASP A 119 -0.19 -9.52 -3.78
C ASP A 119 -1.48 -8.71 -3.93
N ALA A 120 -2.23 -8.50 -2.85
CA ALA A 120 -3.45 -7.69 -2.84
C ALA A 120 -3.21 -6.24 -3.30
N VAL A 121 -2.15 -5.60 -2.79
CA VAL A 121 -1.74 -4.28 -3.28
C VAL A 121 -1.36 -4.34 -4.77
N GLY A 122 -0.67 -5.39 -5.20
CA GLY A 122 -0.36 -5.65 -6.62
C GLY A 122 -1.61 -5.72 -7.49
N TYR A 123 -2.65 -6.43 -7.05
CA TYR A 123 -3.92 -6.54 -7.77
C TYR A 123 -4.59 -5.17 -7.94
N CYS A 124 -4.53 -4.30 -6.93
CA CYS A 124 -4.99 -2.92 -7.08
C CYS A 124 -4.21 -2.18 -8.16
N LEU A 125 -2.86 -2.27 -8.18
CA LEU A 125 -2.04 -1.62 -9.20
C LEU A 125 -2.25 -2.15 -10.63
N GLU A 126 -2.61 -3.42 -10.78
CA GLU A 126 -2.93 -4.04 -12.07
C GLU A 126 -4.29 -3.57 -12.61
N ASN A 127 -5.27 -3.30 -11.74
CA ASN A 127 -6.61 -2.87 -12.12
C ASN A 127 -6.74 -1.34 -12.26
N LYS A 128 -6.06 -0.77 -13.26
CA LYS A 128 -6.01 0.68 -13.51
C LYS A 128 -7.36 1.34 -13.81
N ALA A 129 -8.37 0.56 -14.21
CA ALA A 129 -9.72 1.06 -14.45
C ALA A 129 -10.39 1.55 -13.15
N VAL A 130 -10.07 0.90 -12.02
CA VAL A 130 -10.56 1.28 -10.69
C VAL A 130 -9.52 2.11 -9.94
N PHE A 131 -8.26 1.68 -9.98
CA PHE A 131 -7.15 2.34 -9.27
C PHE A 131 -6.33 3.18 -10.25
N SER A 132 -6.93 4.26 -10.75
CA SER A 132 -6.25 5.19 -11.66
C SER A 132 -5.02 5.84 -11.01
N SER A 133 -4.19 6.54 -11.80
CA SER A 133 -3.09 7.33 -11.26
C SER A 133 -3.53 8.40 -10.27
N HIS A 134 -4.72 9.00 -10.46
CA HIS A 134 -5.31 9.91 -9.48
C HIS A 134 -5.53 9.22 -8.13
N VAL A 135 -6.20 8.05 -8.14
CA VAL A 135 -6.45 7.25 -6.93
C VAL A 135 -5.13 6.87 -6.25
N MET A 136 -4.15 6.40 -7.03
CA MET A 136 -2.84 6.03 -6.49
C MET A 136 -2.10 7.23 -5.88
N ARG A 137 -2.11 8.39 -6.56
CA ARG A 137 -1.53 9.63 -6.05
C ARG A 137 -2.18 10.05 -4.73
N GLU A 138 -3.50 10.03 -4.67
CA GLU A 138 -4.27 10.43 -3.49
C GLU A 138 -4.03 9.48 -2.31
N ALA A 139 -3.95 8.17 -2.55
CA ALA A 139 -3.59 7.20 -1.52
C ALA A 139 -2.16 7.42 -0.98
N LEU A 140 -1.18 7.63 -1.87
CA LEU A 140 0.21 7.94 -1.47
C LEU A 140 0.30 9.28 -0.69
N ASP A 141 -0.46 10.29 -1.12
CA ASP A 141 -0.54 11.59 -0.43
C ASP A 141 -1.13 11.43 0.98
N THR A 142 -2.25 10.73 1.10
CA THR A 142 -2.95 10.47 2.37
C THR A 142 -2.03 9.74 3.36
N MET A 143 -1.41 8.64 2.93
CA MET A 143 -0.53 7.85 3.80
C MET A 143 0.72 8.61 4.22
N SER A 144 1.34 9.38 3.31
CA SER A 144 2.55 10.15 3.66
C SER A 144 2.24 11.30 4.60
N LYS A 145 1.08 11.97 4.49
CA LYS A 145 0.66 13.00 5.46
C LYS A 145 0.41 12.38 6.84
N ALA A 146 -0.36 11.30 6.89
CA ALA A 146 -0.67 10.60 8.14
C ALA A 146 0.59 10.05 8.85
N ALA A 147 1.66 9.74 8.12
CA ALA A 147 2.91 9.26 8.70
C ALA A 147 3.63 10.32 9.56
N ALA A 148 3.38 11.61 9.34
CA ALA A 148 3.94 12.70 10.13
C ALA A 148 3.09 13.08 11.35
N GLU A 149 1.86 12.58 11.43
CA GLU A 149 0.99 12.82 12.57
C GLU A 149 1.54 12.13 13.83
N PRO A 150 1.20 12.65 15.03
CA PRO A 150 1.55 11.98 16.29
C PRO A 150 1.07 10.53 16.32
N GLY A 151 1.88 9.65 16.91
CA GLY A 151 1.46 8.28 17.20
C GLY A 151 0.18 8.23 18.06
N ALA A 152 -0.53 7.10 18.03
CA ALA A 152 -1.76 6.91 18.82
C ALA A 152 -1.53 7.03 20.34
N ASP A 153 -0.30 6.82 20.79
CA ASP A 153 0.18 7.00 22.16
C ASP A 153 0.67 8.44 22.45
N GLY A 154 0.54 9.35 21.49
CA GLY A 154 1.03 10.73 21.55
C GLY A 154 2.56 10.85 21.51
N LYS A 155 3.29 9.76 21.26
CA LYS A 155 4.76 9.74 21.27
C LYS A 155 5.29 9.49 19.86
N GLY A 156 6.19 10.37 19.43
CA GLY A 156 6.81 10.25 18.11
C GLY A 156 5.82 10.38 16.96
N LYS A 157 6.31 10.09 15.75
CA LYS A 157 5.54 10.09 14.52
C LYS A 157 4.91 8.71 14.30
N ARG A 158 3.71 8.64 13.71
CA ARG A 158 3.05 7.38 13.35
C ARG A 158 3.93 6.47 12.47
N GLY A 159 4.76 7.07 11.61
CA GLY A 159 5.64 6.35 10.70
C GLY A 159 4.93 5.92 9.41
N LEU A 160 5.73 5.56 8.39
CA LEU A 160 5.22 5.12 7.10
C LEU A 160 4.71 3.67 7.16
N PRO A 161 3.61 3.35 6.46
CA PRO A 161 3.18 1.97 6.32
C PRO A 161 4.27 1.09 5.72
N LEU A 162 4.34 -0.18 6.14
CA LEU A 162 5.45 -1.06 5.78
C LEU A 162 5.62 -1.28 4.28
N LEU A 163 4.51 -1.36 3.53
CA LEU A 163 4.53 -1.55 2.08
C LEU A 163 4.65 -0.23 1.29
N PHE A 164 4.66 0.92 1.97
CA PHE A 164 4.56 2.24 1.34
C PHE A 164 5.61 2.46 0.26
N MET A 165 6.89 2.29 0.57
CA MET A 165 7.95 2.53 -0.41
C MET A 165 7.96 1.52 -1.56
N ARG A 166 7.52 0.28 -1.32
CA ARG A 166 7.32 -0.70 -2.40
C ARG A 166 6.24 -0.21 -3.35
N THR A 167 5.12 0.30 -2.82
CA THR A 167 4.03 0.86 -3.61
C THR A 167 4.47 2.09 -4.39
N VAL A 168 5.29 2.98 -3.81
CA VAL A 168 5.88 4.12 -4.54
C VAL A 168 6.72 3.65 -5.73
N ILE A 169 7.56 2.61 -5.56
CA ILE A 169 8.38 2.04 -6.64
C ILE A 169 7.50 1.48 -7.75
N LEU A 170 6.49 0.67 -7.39
CA LEU A 170 5.58 0.07 -8.36
C LEU A 170 4.71 1.14 -9.06
N ALA A 171 4.31 2.19 -8.34
CA ALA A 171 3.53 3.28 -8.89
C ALA A 171 4.31 4.07 -9.95
N VAL A 172 5.61 4.33 -9.75
CA VAL A 172 6.47 4.97 -10.76
C VAL A 172 6.59 4.12 -12.03
N GLN A 173 6.62 2.80 -11.89
CA GLN A 173 6.70 1.86 -13.00
C GLN A 173 5.34 1.71 -13.74
N GLY A 174 4.23 1.71 -12.98
CA GLY A 174 2.89 1.50 -13.50
C GLY A 174 2.19 2.76 -14.01
N TYR A 175 2.54 3.94 -13.50
CA TYR A 175 1.91 5.23 -13.80
C TYR A 175 2.99 6.28 -14.10
N PRO A 176 3.46 6.37 -15.36
CA PRO A 176 4.48 7.34 -15.76
C PRO A 176 4.15 8.79 -15.39
N GLU A 177 2.87 9.16 -15.38
CA GLU A 177 2.37 10.48 -14.98
C GLU A 177 2.63 10.83 -13.50
N LEU A 178 2.87 9.83 -12.63
CA LEU A 178 3.16 10.07 -11.22
C LEU A 178 4.63 10.40 -10.96
N LYS A 179 5.51 10.20 -11.95
CA LYS A 179 6.95 10.49 -11.83
C LYS A 179 7.21 11.91 -11.33
N GLN A 180 6.56 12.89 -11.94
CA GLN A 180 6.74 14.30 -11.56
C GLN A 180 6.26 14.56 -10.13
N TYR A 181 5.05 14.13 -9.77
CA TYR A 181 4.52 14.28 -8.40
C TYR A 181 5.45 13.62 -7.36
N ILE A 182 5.95 12.42 -7.66
CA ILE A 182 6.81 11.68 -6.74
C ILE A 182 8.14 12.41 -6.56
N ALA A 183 8.78 12.84 -7.65
CA ALA A 183 10.06 13.56 -7.61
C ALA A 183 10.00 14.90 -6.88
N VAL A 184 8.97 15.71 -7.14
CA VAL A 184 8.93 17.12 -6.69
C VAL A 184 8.09 17.35 -5.45
N THR A 185 7.23 16.39 -5.08
CA THR A 185 6.32 16.55 -3.93
C THR A 185 6.52 15.45 -2.91
N LEU A 186 6.38 14.18 -3.32
CA LEU A 186 6.39 13.09 -2.35
C LEU A 186 7.77 12.90 -1.72
N LEU A 187 8.83 12.70 -2.51
CA LEU A 187 10.17 12.48 -1.97
C LEU A 187 10.68 13.66 -1.14
N PRO A 188 10.55 14.93 -1.56
CA PRO A 188 10.89 16.08 -0.72
C PRO A 188 10.14 16.10 0.62
N ARG A 189 8.85 15.74 0.64
CA ARG A 189 8.08 15.62 1.88
C ARG A 189 8.65 14.55 2.79
N LEU A 190 9.02 13.38 2.26
CA LEU A 190 9.61 12.30 3.05
C LEU A 190 10.95 12.72 3.69
N VAL A 191 11.74 13.56 3.01
CA VAL A 191 12.95 14.17 3.56
C VAL A 191 12.62 15.08 4.75
N GLN A 192 11.63 15.96 4.61
CA GLN A 192 11.16 16.81 5.72
C GLN A 192 10.62 15.99 6.91
N GLN A 193 10.08 14.80 6.63
CA GLN A 193 9.61 13.87 7.65
C GLN A 193 10.72 13.00 8.25
N GLU A 194 11.97 13.20 7.83
CA GLU A 194 13.17 12.49 8.30
C GLU A 194 13.09 10.98 8.02
N VAL A 195 12.75 10.61 6.78
CA VAL A 195 12.60 9.20 6.35
C VAL A 195 13.79 8.30 6.68
N TRP A 196 15.00 8.86 6.82
CA TRP A 196 16.21 8.13 7.25
C TRP A 196 16.12 7.56 8.68
N THR A 197 15.20 8.05 9.52
CA THR A 197 14.93 7.49 10.86
C THR A 197 14.18 6.16 10.81
N GLN A 198 13.66 5.78 9.63
CA GLN A 198 12.90 4.56 9.39
C GLN A 198 13.68 3.66 8.41
N PRO A 199 14.52 2.72 8.88
CA PRO A 199 15.48 1.99 8.03
C PRO A 199 14.86 1.33 6.79
N ARG A 200 13.69 0.69 6.95
CA ARG A 200 13.00 0.02 5.83
C ARG A 200 12.47 1.00 4.78
N ALA A 201 12.01 2.18 5.21
CA ALA A 201 11.57 3.22 4.28
C ALA A 201 12.77 3.93 3.64
N TRP A 202 13.86 4.08 4.37
CA TRP A 202 15.09 4.69 3.88
C TRP A 202 15.67 3.96 2.66
N ASP A 203 15.80 2.63 2.73
CA ASP A 203 16.30 1.83 1.60
C ASP A 203 15.45 2.03 0.34
N GLY A 204 14.12 2.03 0.52
CA GLY A 204 13.18 2.29 -0.57
C GLY A 204 13.30 3.70 -1.12
N PHE A 205 13.53 4.70 -0.26
CA PHE A 205 13.68 6.10 -0.62
C PHE A 205 14.93 6.30 -1.48
N VAL A 206 16.07 5.77 -1.04
CA VAL A 206 17.33 5.88 -1.79
C VAL A 206 17.21 5.20 -3.15
N ARG A 207 16.57 4.02 -3.20
CA ARG A 207 16.33 3.31 -4.45
C ARG A 207 15.51 4.14 -5.45
N ILE A 208 14.38 4.71 -5.01
CA ILE A 208 13.53 5.46 -5.94
C ILE A 208 14.13 6.82 -6.31
N ALA A 209 14.81 7.51 -5.39
CA ALA A 209 15.50 8.77 -5.68
C ALA A 209 16.57 8.58 -6.77
N LYS A 210 17.27 7.44 -6.77
CA LYS A 210 18.22 7.06 -7.82
C LYS A 210 17.53 6.80 -9.16
N ILE A 211 16.51 5.92 -9.20
CA ILE A 211 15.78 5.58 -10.43
C ILE A 211 15.25 6.84 -11.09
N MET A 212 14.63 7.71 -10.28
CA MET A 212 14.10 8.98 -10.74
C MET A 212 15.22 9.89 -11.25
N GLY A 213 16.32 10.02 -10.51
CA GLY A 213 17.50 10.81 -10.89
C GLY A 213 18.04 10.48 -12.29
N THR A 214 18.00 9.20 -12.68
CA THR A 214 18.43 8.76 -14.01
C THR A 214 17.37 8.92 -15.10
N GLU A 215 16.09 8.80 -14.77
CA GLU A 215 15.00 8.77 -15.75
C GLU A 215 14.39 10.15 -16.04
N THR A 216 14.29 11.03 -15.04
CA THR A 216 13.65 12.35 -15.15
C THR A 216 14.63 13.51 -15.15
N GLY A 217 15.94 13.23 -15.13
CA GLY A 217 17.01 14.23 -15.18
C GLY A 217 17.10 15.09 -13.91
N ALA A 218 17.32 16.39 -14.09
CA ALA A 218 17.57 17.36 -13.02
C ALA A 218 16.46 17.41 -11.96
N THR A 219 15.19 17.34 -12.36
CA THR A 219 14.01 17.56 -11.50
C THR A 219 13.89 16.53 -10.35
N SER A 220 14.50 15.37 -10.52
CA SER A 220 14.50 14.28 -9.53
C SER A 220 15.54 14.40 -8.42
N PHE A 221 16.54 15.26 -8.59
CA PHE A 221 17.59 15.43 -7.58
C PHE A 221 17.19 16.35 -6.43
N ILE A 222 16.03 17.02 -6.51
CA ILE A 222 15.51 17.90 -5.46
C ILE A 222 15.52 17.19 -4.10
N ALA A 223 14.98 15.98 -4.02
CA ALA A 223 14.92 15.26 -2.75
C ALA A 223 16.30 14.92 -2.18
N LEU A 224 17.28 14.54 -3.03
CA LEU A 224 18.64 14.27 -2.57
C LEU A 224 19.36 15.54 -2.10
N MET A 225 19.10 16.68 -2.74
CA MET A 225 19.68 17.97 -2.35
C MET A 225 19.10 18.52 -1.05
N LEU A 226 17.91 18.07 -0.64
CA LEU A 226 17.29 18.43 0.63
C LEU A 226 17.77 17.56 1.80
N LEU A 227 18.52 16.49 1.55
CA LEU A 227 19.04 15.65 2.61
C LEU A 227 20.09 16.39 3.45
N PRO A 228 20.12 16.17 4.77
CA PRO A 228 21.22 16.67 5.58
C PRO A 228 22.55 16.03 5.17
N ALA A 229 23.66 16.74 5.41
CA ALA A 229 25.01 16.31 5.04
C ALA A 229 25.37 14.85 5.42
N PRO A 230 25.06 14.33 6.63
CA PRO A 230 25.41 12.95 6.96
C PRO A 230 24.67 11.93 6.08
N GLN A 231 23.37 12.11 5.83
CA GLN A 231 22.58 11.21 4.99
C GLN A 231 23.01 11.29 3.52
N LEU A 232 23.32 12.50 3.04
CA LEU A 232 23.85 12.65 1.68
C LEU A 232 25.20 11.94 1.53
N ARG A 233 26.11 12.07 2.50
CA ARG A 233 27.40 11.34 2.51
C ARG A 233 27.19 9.83 2.46
N GLU A 234 26.22 9.31 3.21
CA GLU A 234 25.87 7.89 3.19
C GLU A 234 25.42 7.43 1.80
N VAL A 235 24.48 8.14 1.17
CA VAL A 235 24.00 7.83 -0.19
C VAL A 235 25.15 7.85 -1.20
N LEU A 236 26.03 8.85 -1.12
CA LEU A 236 27.19 8.98 -2.02
C LEU A 236 28.22 7.86 -1.85
N LYS A 237 28.40 7.34 -0.63
CA LYS A 237 29.29 6.20 -0.36
C LYS A 237 28.74 4.91 -0.96
N THR A 238 27.43 4.68 -0.80
CA THR A 238 26.76 3.46 -1.26
C THR A 238 26.56 3.44 -2.77
N HIS A 239 26.41 4.61 -3.40
CA HIS A 239 26.08 4.71 -4.83
C HIS A 239 27.07 5.60 -5.61
N LYS A 240 28.12 4.95 -6.12
CA LYS A 240 29.11 5.56 -7.00
C LYS A 240 28.43 6.03 -8.31
N GLY A 241 28.70 7.27 -8.74
CA GLY A 241 28.17 7.87 -9.98
C GLY A 241 27.08 8.93 -9.79
N ILE A 242 26.37 8.94 -8.65
CA ILE A 242 25.35 9.98 -8.37
C ILE A 242 26.00 11.34 -8.08
N LYS A 243 27.22 11.34 -7.52
CA LYS A 243 27.93 12.56 -7.11
C LYS A 243 28.06 13.59 -8.23
N GLU A 244 28.49 13.16 -9.41
CA GLU A 244 28.71 14.06 -10.54
C GLU A 244 27.39 14.59 -11.11
N LEU A 245 26.33 13.77 -11.10
CA LEU A 245 24.99 14.21 -11.49
C LEU A 245 24.44 15.28 -10.52
N LEU A 246 24.67 15.10 -9.21
CA LEU A 246 24.28 16.10 -8.20
C LEU A 246 25.07 17.39 -8.31
N LYS A 247 26.37 17.34 -8.62
CA LYS A 247 27.18 18.55 -8.87
C LYS A 247 26.65 19.33 -10.07
N SER A 248 26.40 18.64 -11.18
CA SER A 248 25.85 19.26 -12.39
C SER A 248 24.49 19.90 -12.10
N TYR A 249 23.66 19.26 -11.27
CA TYR A 249 22.37 19.82 -10.85
C TYR A 249 22.55 21.04 -9.95
N ALA A 250 23.39 20.94 -8.92
CA ALA A 250 23.65 21.99 -7.95
C ALA A 250 24.21 23.27 -8.58
N ALA A 251 25.01 23.14 -9.66
CA ALA A 251 25.52 24.29 -10.42
C ALA A 251 24.41 25.13 -11.08
N GLY A 252 23.25 24.52 -11.40
CA GLY A 252 22.09 25.21 -11.97
C GLY A 252 21.11 25.76 -10.93
N VAL A 253 21.34 25.54 -9.63
CA VAL A 253 20.41 25.91 -8.55
C VAL A 253 20.95 27.13 -7.78
N ILE A 254 20.11 28.15 -7.61
CA ILE A 254 20.49 29.45 -7.03
C ILE A 254 20.89 29.35 -5.55
N LYS A 255 20.28 28.43 -4.78
CA LYS A 255 20.57 28.24 -3.35
C LYS A 255 20.76 26.76 -3.04
N VAL A 256 21.97 26.41 -2.62
CA VAL A 256 22.35 25.08 -2.12
C VAL A 256 22.98 25.28 -0.75
N ASP A 257 22.59 24.43 0.20
CA ASP A 257 23.12 24.43 1.56
C ASP A 257 24.67 24.33 1.56
N PRO A 258 25.41 25.17 2.31
CA PRO A 258 26.86 25.13 2.35
C PRO A 258 27.44 23.76 2.76
N ALA A 259 26.82 23.05 3.71
CA ALA A 259 27.27 21.74 4.12
C ALA A 259 27.06 20.70 3.01
N VAL A 260 26.00 20.84 2.22
CA VAL A 260 25.78 20.01 1.01
C VAL A 260 26.84 20.30 -0.05
N LYS A 261 27.22 21.57 -0.27
CA LYS A 261 28.32 21.93 -1.19
C LYS A 261 29.64 21.29 -0.77
N GLU A 262 29.98 21.34 0.51
CA GLU A 262 31.19 20.70 1.05
C GLU A 262 31.18 19.18 0.79
N VAL A 263 30.05 18.51 1.02
CA VAL A 263 29.88 17.07 0.73
C VAL A 263 30.08 16.75 -0.76
N LEU A 264 29.58 17.62 -1.64
CA LEU A 264 29.77 17.49 -3.08
C LEU A 264 31.20 17.86 -3.53
N GLY A 265 31.94 18.64 -2.74
CA GLY A 265 33.25 19.18 -3.11
C GLY A 265 33.13 20.30 -4.14
N MET A 266 32.18 21.20 -3.90
CA MET A 266 31.91 22.42 -4.68
C MET A 266 32.24 23.68 -3.89
#